data_AF-A0A7J4B0X8-F1
#
_entry.id   AF-A0A7J4B0X8-F1
#
_cell.length_a   1.000
_cell.length_b   1.000
_cell.length_c   1.000
_cell.angle_alpha   90.00
_cell.angle_beta   90.00
_cell.angle_gamma   90.00
#
_symmetry.space_group_name_H-M   'P 1'
#
loop_
_entity.id
_entity.type
_entity.pdbx_description
1 polymer ?
#
loop_
_entity_poly.entity_id
_entity_poly.type
_entity_poly.pdbx_seq_one_letter_code
_entity_poly.pdbx_strand_id
1 'polypeptide(L)' 'MTEQEVVSEPAYIVCEADPTGAGDAFDAAIIYGYLKKQPLKEVLESANAVGALKVARMGAM' A
#
# COMPACT_ATOMS: atom_id res chain seq x y z
N MET A 1 12.42 -21.63 -14.08
CA MET A 1 11.10 -21.01 -14.26
C MET A 1 10.97 -19.99 -13.15
N THR A 2 10.85 -18.70 -13.45
CA THR A 2 10.44 -17.73 -12.43
C THR A 2 8.94 -17.92 -12.25
N GLU A 3 8.50 -18.40 -11.10
CA GLU A 3 7.07 -18.52 -10.84
C GLU A 3 6.45 -17.12 -10.85
N GLN A 4 5.38 -16.93 -11.63
CA GLN A 4 4.61 -15.69 -11.62
C GLN A 4 3.70 -15.72 -10.40
N GLU A 5 4.19 -15.19 -9.28
CA GLU A 5 3.38 -14.98 -8.08
C GLU A 5 2.44 -13.78 -8.31
N VAL A 6 1.15 -14.00 -8.11
CA VAL A 6 0.12 -12.96 -8.17
C VAL A 6 -0.60 -12.94 -6.82
N VAL A 7 -0.60 -11.77 -6.17
CA VAL A 7 -1.28 -11.53 -4.90
C VAL A 7 -2.33 -10.45 -5.06
N SER A 8 -3.39 -10.53 -4.26
CA SER A 8 -4.48 -9.55 -4.21
C SER A 8 -5.02 -9.51 -2.78
N GLU A 9 -5.29 -8.30 -2.28
CA GLU A 9 -5.82 -8.08 -0.94
C GLU A 9 -7.03 -7.14 -1.04
N PRO A 10 -8.09 -7.37 -0.25
CA PRO A 10 -9.22 -6.45 -0.19
C PRO A 10 -8.78 -5.11 0.42
N ALA A 11 -9.42 -4.02 0.01
CA ALA A 11 -9.18 -2.71 0.62
C ALA A 11 -9.55 -2.71 2.11
N TYR A 12 -8.80 -1.97 2.92
CA TYR A 12 -9.21 -1.66 4.28
C TYR A 12 -10.38 -0.67 4.28
N ILE A 13 -11.42 -0.97 5.04
CA ILE A 13 -12.58 -0.07 5.18
C ILE A 13 -12.22 1.06 6.13
N VAL A 14 -12.16 2.27 5.60
CA VAL A 14 -11.85 3.50 6.34
C VAL A 14 -12.81 4.61 5.91
N CYS A 15 -13.03 5.60 6.78
CA CYS A 15 -13.69 6.84 6.38
C CYS A 15 -12.66 7.70 5.61
N GLU A 16 -12.89 7.89 4.32
CA GLU A 16 -12.07 8.78 3.49
C GLU A 16 -12.19 10.24 3.97
N ALA A 17 -11.04 10.89 4.14
CA ALA A 17 -10.93 12.31 4.46
C ALA A 17 -10.27 13.10 3.32
N ASP A 18 -9.21 12.55 2.72
CA ASP A 18 -8.46 13.17 1.62
C ASP A 18 -7.68 12.11 0.81
N PRO A 19 -8.04 11.84 -0.45
CA PRO A 19 -7.36 10.84 -1.28
C PRO A 19 -5.97 11.28 -1.75
N THR A 20 -5.62 12.56 -1.61
CA THR A 20 -4.37 13.12 -2.13
C THR A 20 -3.17 12.39 -1.52
N GLY A 21 -2.30 11.89 -2.39
CA GLY A 21 -1.10 11.15 -2.01
C GLY A 21 -1.33 9.72 -1.48
N ALA A 22 -2.55 9.19 -1.48
CA ALA A 22 -2.80 7.81 -1.06
C ALA A 22 -2.11 6.78 -1.98
N GLY A 23 -2.14 7.03 -3.30
CA GLY A 23 -1.41 6.23 -4.29
C GLY A 23 0.11 6.33 -4.13
N ASP A 24 0.63 7.56 -3.95
CA ASP A 24 2.06 7.77 -3.72
C ASP A 24 2.56 7.04 -2.46
N ALA A 25 1.76 7.07 -1.40
CA ALA A 25 2.07 6.37 -0.14
C ALA A 25 2.02 4.84 -0.31
N PHE A 26 1.05 4.33 -1.08
CA PHE A 26 0.96 2.92 -1.45
C PHE A 26 2.21 2.49 -2.24
N ASP A 27 2.56 3.20 -3.30
CA ASP A 27 3.71 2.90 -4.15
C ASP A 27 5.04 2.98 -3.36
N ALA A 28 5.19 3.98 -2.50
CA ALA A 28 6.35 4.09 -1.62
C ALA A 28 6.50 2.88 -0.69
N ALA A 29 5.39 2.37 -0.15
CA ALA A 29 5.39 1.17 0.68
C ALA A 29 5.73 -0.11 -0.12
N ILE A 30 5.25 -0.22 -1.38
CA ILE A 30 5.66 -1.30 -2.29
C ILE A 30 7.18 -1.26 -2.52
N ILE A 31 7.71 -0.11 -2.90
CA ILE A 31 9.15 0.08 -3.18
C ILE A 31 9.98 -0.23 -1.93
N TYR A 32 9.54 0.27 -0.77
CA TYR A 32 10.20 0.00 0.50
C TYR A 32 10.27 -1.50 0.79
N GLY A 33 9.13 -2.21 0.70
CA GLY A 33 9.07 -3.64 0.98
C GLY A 33 9.88 -4.49 0.01
N TYR A 34 9.88 -4.11 -1.27
CA TYR A 34 10.75 -4.70 -2.29
C TYR A 34 12.24 -4.53 -1.95
N LEU A 35 12.68 -3.32 -1.60
CA LEU A 35 14.07 -3.05 -1.21
C LEU A 35 14.49 -3.79 0.06
N LYS A 36 13.52 -4.08 0.95
CA LYS A 36 13.73 -4.90 2.15
C LYS A 36 13.67 -6.40 1.90
N LYS A 37 13.44 -6.84 0.66
CA LYS A 37 13.31 -8.26 0.27
C LYS A 37 12.22 -8.99 1.07
N GLN A 38 11.13 -8.30 1.38
CA GLN A 38 9.98 -8.90 2.04
C GLN A 38 9.19 -9.79 1.06
N PRO A 39 8.45 -10.80 1.55
CA PRO A 39 7.53 -11.58 0.73
C PRO A 39 6.47 -10.70 0.06
N LEU A 40 6.11 -11.01 -1.19
CA LEU A 40 5.22 -10.16 -2.00
C LEU A 40 3.87 -9.89 -1.33
N LYS A 41 3.31 -10.88 -0.62
CA LYS A 41 2.08 -10.74 0.18
C LYS A 41 2.22 -9.70 1.30
N GLU A 42 3.30 -9.74 2.06
CA GLU A 42 3.55 -8.77 3.15
C GLU A 42 3.75 -7.35 2.62
N VAL A 43 4.38 -7.23 1.45
CA VAL A 43 4.55 -5.95 0.74
C VAL A 43 3.19 -5.38 0.35
N LEU A 44 2.30 -6.20 -0.25
CA LEU A 44 0.96 -5.77 -0.63
C LEU A 44 0.09 -5.40 0.58
N GLU A 45 0.09 -6.22 1.64
CA GLU A 45 -0.64 -5.95 2.88
C GLU A 45 -0.20 -4.61 3.50
N SER A 46 1.12 -4.37 3.57
CA SER A 46 1.68 -3.13 4.12
C SER A 46 1.31 -1.92 3.26
N ALA A 47 1.43 -2.02 1.93
CA ALA A 47 1.10 -0.92 1.03
C ALA A 47 -0.39 -0.56 1.07
N ASN A 48 -1.26 -1.57 1.08
CA ASN A 48 -2.70 -1.40 1.23
C ASN A 48 -3.04 -0.68 2.55
N ALA A 49 -2.41 -1.07 3.66
CA ALA A 49 -2.60 -0.41 4.95
C ALA A 49 -2.09 1.04 4.95
N VAL A 50 -0.94 1.31 4.35
CA VAL A 50 -0.37 2.67 4.24
C VAL A 50 -1.28 3.58 3.42
N GLY A 51 -1.78 3.12 2.28
CA GLY A 51 -2.75 3.87 1.47
C GLY A 51 -4.04 4.17 2.24
N ALA A 52 -4.59 3.17 2.92
CA ALA A 52 -5.79 3.32 3.76
C ALA A 52 -5.59 4.30 4.93
N LEU A 53 -4.43 4.26 5.58
CA LEU A 53 -4.08 5.22 6.64
C LEU A 53 -3.90 6.63 6.11
N LYS A 54 -3.35 6.79 4.89
CA LYS A 54 -3.17 8.12 4.28
C LYS A 54 -4.53 8.73 3.92
N VAL A 55 -5.42 7.98 3.28
CA VAL A 55 -6.74 8.51 2.87
C VAL A 55 -7.63 8.85 4.07
N ALA A 56 -7.44 8.17 5.20
CA ALA A 56 -8.20 8.39 6.45
C ALA A 56 -7.80 9.66 7.23
N ARG A 57 -6.80 10.42 6.76
CA ARG A 57 -6.31 11.64 7.41
C ARG A 57 -6.14 12.75 6.38
N MET A 58 -6.61 13.94 6.73
CA MET A 58 -6.30 15.15 5.97
C MET A 58 -4.78 15.34 5.90
N GLY A 59 -4.20 15.50 4.70
CA GLY A 59 -2.74 15.60 4.60
C GLY A 59 -2.18 16.13 3.29
N ALA A 60 -1.26 17.09 3.46
CA ALA A 60 -0.43 17.84 2.50
C ALA A 60 -1.19 18.71 1.47
N MET A 61 -1.37 19.99 1.84
CA MET A 61 -1.23 21.11 0.90
C MET A 61 0.25 21.48 0.77
#